data_AF-A0A1V5IRG4-F1
#
_entry.id   AF-A0A1V5IRG4-F1
#
_cell.length_a   1.000
_cell.length_b   1.000
_cell.length_c   1.000
_cell.angle_alpha   90.00
_cell.angle_beta   90.00
_cell.angle_gamma   90.00
#
_symmetry.space_group_name_H-M   'P 1'
#
loop_
_entity.id
_entity.type
_entity.pdbx_description
1 polymer ?
#
loop_
_entity_poly.entity_id
_entity_poly.type
_entity_poly.pdbx_seq_one_letter_code
_entity_poly.pdbx_strand_id
1 'polypeptide(L)'
;MESTKAYVQMQIPSGTTLQWFASNDGGLTWEAMTIQETRPIDENWTEYTLVRTFTDNTGNKVRYKAEMTGTPLIYPRIHSLGATLS
;
A
#
# COMPACT_ATOMS: atom_id res chain seq x y z
N MET A 1 -16.27 1.23 -8.07
CA MET A 1 -15.46 1.45 -6.86
C MET A 1 -14.66 2.70 -7.10
N GLU A 2 -14.99 3.78 -6.40
CA GLU A 2 -14.41 5.10 -6.64
C GLU A 2 -13.05 5.24 -5.97
N SER A 3 -12.87 4.61 -4.80
CA SER A 3 -11.67 4.77 -4.00
C SER A 3 -11.42 3.59 -3.08
N THR A 4 -10.20 3.55 -2.56
CA THR A 4 -9.81 2.61 -1.51
C THR A 4 -8.81 3.23 -0.56
N LYS A 5 -8.88 2.76 0.69
CA LYS A 5 -7.90 3.02 1.73
C LYS A 5 -7.33 1.71 2.23
N ALA A 6 -6.00 1.61 2.33
CA ALA A 6 -5.29 0.48 2.92
C ALA A 6 -4.56 0.93 4.18
N TYR A 7 -4.61 0.11 5.23
CA TYR A 7 -3.92 0.29 6.49
C TYR A 7 -2.87 -0.80 6.60
N VAL A 8 -1.60 -0.40 6.61
CA VAL A 8 -0.48 -1.34 6.48
C VAL A 8 0.57 -1.06 7.53
N GLN A 9 0.94 -2.09 8.28
CA GLN A 9 2.09 -2.01 9.17
C GLN A 9 3.35 -2.43 8.41
N MET A 10 4.29 -1.50 8.27
CA MET A 10 5.50 -1.68 7.50
C MET A 10 6.73 -1.33 8.31
N GLN A 11 7.79 -2.08 8.06
CA GLN A 11 9.14 -1.68 8.40
C GLN A 11 9.88 -1.42 7.11
N ILE A 12 10.39 -0.20 6.95
CA ILE A 12 11.12 0.23 5.76
C ILE A 12 12.53 0.64 6.22
N PRO A 13 13.50 -0.29 6.21
CA PRO A 13 14.88 0.04 6.59
C PRO A 13 15.49 1.12 5.68
N SER A 14 16.46 1.86 6.20
CA SER A 14 17.22 2.83 5.40
C SER A 14 17.84 2.17 4.17
N GLY A 15 17.79 2.86 3.03
CA GLY A 15 18.30 2.34 1.74
C GLY A 15 17.36 1.36 1.03
N THR A 16 16.13 1.17 1.52
CA THR A 16 15.07 0.38 0.85
C THR A 16 13.93 1.28 0.38
N THR A 17 13.11 0.78 -0.54
CA THR A 17 11.87 1.48 -0.95
C THR A 17 10.68 0.53 -0.96
N LEU A 18 9.50 1.09 -0.73
CA LEU A 18 8.23 0.37 -0.84
C LEU A 18 7.17 1.31 -1.41
N GLN A 19 6.62 0.97 -2.58
CA GLN A 19 5.52 1.70 -3.22
C GLN A 19 4.28 0.80 -3.33
N TRP A 20 3.13 1.32 -2.90
CA TRP A 20 1.86 0.62 -3.00
C TRP A 20 1.09 1.02 -4.26
N PHE A 21 0.36 0.05 -4.80
CA PHE A 21 -0.58 0.21 -5.90
C PHE A 21 -1.88 -0.48 -5.57
N ALA A 22 -2.97 0.10 -6.07
CA ALA A 22 -4.29 -0.52 -6.06
C ALA A 22 -4.81 -0.68 -7.50
N SER A 23 -5.62 -1.70 -7.70
CA SER A 23 -6.38 -1.96 -8.92
C SER A 23 -7.85 -2.10 -8.53
N ASN A 24 -8.78 -1.67 -9.37
CA ASN A 24 -10.21 -1.95 -9.22
C ASN A 24 -10.82 -2.80 -10.35
N ASP A 25 -9.98 -3.24 -11.30
CA ASP A 25 -10.36 -4.06 -12.46
C ASP A 25 -9.86 -5.51 -12.36
N GLY A 26 -9.49 -5.95 -11.15
CA GLY A 26 -9.00 -7.32 -10.91
C GLY A 26 -7.51 -7.51 -11.20
N GLY A 27 -6.75 -6.43 -11.36
CA GLY A 27 -5.30 -6.43 -11.53
C GLY A 27 -4.84 -6.27 -12.98
N LEU A 28 -5.71 -5.81 -13.87
CA LEU A 28 -5.36 -5.50 -15.26
C LEU A 28 -4.62 -4.16 -15.34
N THR A 29 -5.11 -3.15 -14.63
CA THR A 29 -4.43 -1.86 -14.45
C THR A 29 -4.12 -1.62 -12.97
N TRP A 30 -3.07 -0.83 -12.72
CA TRP A 30 -2.57 -0.55 -11.38
C TRP A 30 -2.28 0.95 -11.24
N GLU A 31 -2.87 1.57 -10.23
CA GLU A 31 -2.66 2.97 -9.92
C GLU A 31 -1.89 3.12 -8.60
N ALA A 32 -0.89 4.00 -8.58
CA ALA A 32 -0.10 4.26 -7.39
C ALA A 32 -0.97 4.84 -6.27
N MET A 33 -0.79 4.31 -5.06
CA MET A 33 -1.39 4.83 -3.84
C MET A 33 -0.50 5.92 -3.23
N THR A 34 -1.12 6.86 -2.52
CA THR A 34 -0.43 7.91 -1.79
C THR A 34 -0.52 7.66 -0.29
N ILE A 35 0.54 8.01 0.45
CA ILE A 35 0.51 8.01 1.91
C ILE A 35 -0.35 9.18 2.37
N GLN A 36 -1.41 8.89 3.11
CA GLN A 36 -2.26 9.89 3.75
C GLN A 36 -1.79 10.19 5.18
N GLU A 37 -1.40 9.15 5.93
CA GLU A 37 -1.04 9.27 7.34
C GLU A 37 -0.01 8.20 7.72
N THR A 38 0.83 8.51 8.71
CA THR A 38 1.74 7.55 9.34
C THR A 38 1.61 7.61 10.86
N ARG A 39 1.72 6.45 11.51
CA ARG A 39 1.67 6.33 12.97
C ARG A 39 2.75 5.33 13.44
N PRO A 40 3.78 5.78 14.16
CA PRO A 40 4.74 4.87 14.78
C PRO A 40 4.03 3.91 15.75
N ILE A 41 4.37 2.62 15.70
CA ILE A 41 3.89 1.61 16.65
C ILE A 41 5.00 1.36 17.68
N ASP A 42 6.20 1.05 17.19
CA ASP A 42 7.41 0.85 17.97
C ASP A 42 8.66 1.28 17.17
N GLU A 43 9.85 0.90 17.61
CA GLU A 43 11.13 1.22 16.95
C GLU A 43 11.30 0.60 15.55
N ASN A 44 10.53 -0.43 15.21
CA ASN A 44 10.65 -1.17 13.97
C ASN A 44 9.46 -0.96 13.03
N TRP A 45 8.25 -0.80 13.58
CA TRP A 45 7.01 -0.81 12.82
C TRP A 45 6.33 0.55 12.81
N THR A 46 5.92 0.98 11.63
CA THR A 46 5.06 2.14 11.42
C THR A 46 3.81 1.69 10.68
N GLU A 47 2.66 2.13 11.14
CA GLU A 47 1.40 1.99 10.42
C GLU A 47 1.27 3.12 9.40
N TYR A 48 0.86 2.77 8.18
CA TYR A 48 0.61 3.70 7.09
C TYR A 48 -0.83 3.58 6.65
N THR A 49 -1.50 4.72 6.54
CA THR A 49 -2.77 4.84 5.84
C THR A 49 -2.48 5.27 4.41
N LEU A 50 -2.77 4.41 3.45
CA LEU A 50 -2.58 4.65 2.02
C LEU A 50 -3.93 4.83 1.35
N VAL A 51 -4.03 5.76 0.40
CA VAL A 51 -5.28 6.04 -0.30
C VAL A 51 -5.11 6.04 -1.82
N ARG A 52 -6.20 5.72 -2.50
CA ARG A 52 -6.32 5.83 -3.96
C ARG A 52 -7.75 6.16 -4.36
N THR A 53 -7.93 7.20 -5.16
CA THR A 53 -9.16 7.45 -5.93
C THR A 53 -8.92 6.97 -7.36
N PHE A 54 -9.66 5.97 -7.82
CA PHE A 54 -9.43 5.38 -9.14
C PHE A 54 -9.80 6.35 -10.25
N THR A 55 -9.03 6.31 -11.34
CA THR A 55 -9.32 7.13 -12.53
C THR A 55 -10.61 6.67 -13.20
N ASP A 56 -10.81 5.35 -13.28
CA ASP A 56 -12.09 4.73 -13.64
C ASP A 56 -12.81 4.32 -12.35
N ASN A 57 -13.96 4.92 -12.05
CA ASN A 57 -14.73 4.64 -10.83
C ASN A 57 -15.73 3.47 -10.99
N THR A 58 -15.80 2.81 -12.14
CA THR A 58 -16.77 1.75 -12.43
C THR A 58 -16.30 0.35 -12.03
N GLY A 59 -15.00 0.17 -11.75
CA GLY A 59 -14.42 -1.12 -11.36
C GLY A 59 -15.03 -1.72 -10.09
N ASN A 60 -15.05 -3.05 -9.96
CA ASN A 60 -15.68 -3.77 -8.85
C ASN A 60 -14.82 -4.86 -8.22
N LYS A 61 -13.55 -4.97 -8.61
CA LYS A 61 -12.62 -6.01 -8.15
C LYS A 61 -11.33 -5.38 -7.66
N VAL A 62 -11.29 -5.09 -6.36
CA VAL A 62 -10.12 -4.42 -5.78
C VAL A 62 -9.00 -5.40 -5.47
N ARG A 63 -7.78 -5.06 -5.89
CA ARG A 63 -6.54 -5.77 -5.54
C ARG A 63 -5.47 -4.76 -5.14
N TYR A 64 -4.53 -5.20 -4.31
CA TYR A 64 -3.38 -4.41 -3.86
C TYR A 64 -2.10 -5.15 -4.20
N LYS A 65 -1.05 -4.38 -4.52
CA LYS A 65 0.31 -4.89 -4.62
C LYS A 65 1.28 -3.86 -4.03
N ALA A 66 2.39 -4.36 -3.52
CA ALA A 66 3.52 -3.55 -3.11
C ALA A 66 4.72 -3.91 -3.97
N GLU A 67 5.42 -2.89 -4.47
CA GLU A 67 6.72 -3.04 -5.11
C GLU A 67 7.79 -2.61 -4.12
N MET A 68 8.69 -3.54 -3.78
CA MET A 68 9.73 -3.36 -2.79
C MET A 68 11.10 -3.43 -3.46
N THR A 69 12.01 -2.54 -3.06
CA THR A 69 13.42 -2.66 -3.41
C THR A 69 14.28 -2.75 -2.16
N GLY A 70 15.34 -3.55 -2.25
CA GLY A 70 16.27 -3.79 -1.16
C GLY A 70 17.48 -4.60 -1.63
N THR A 71 18.33 -4.98 -0.67
CA THR A 71 19.46 -5.89 -0.88
C THR A 71 19.16 -7.25 -0.23
N PRO A 72 19.91 -8.32 -0.52
CA PRO A 72 19.64 -9.66 0.05
C PRO A 72 19.57 -9.73 1.59
N LEU A 73 20.10 -8.72 2.30
CA LEU A 73 20.11 -8.66 3.76
C LEU A 73 19.27 -7.51 4.34
N ILE A 74 18.76 -6.60 3.50
CA ILE A 74 18.01 -5.42 3.93
C ILE A 74 16.85 -5.21 2.96
N TYR A 75 15.64 -5.53 3.40
CA TYR A 75 14.43 -5.38 2.60
C TYR A 75 13.25 -4.91 3.48
N PRO A 76 12.26 -4.22 2.89
CA PRO A 76 11.06 -3.83 3.62
C PRO A 76 10.26 -5.05 4.08
N ARG A 77 9.55 -4.92 5.20
CA ARG A 77 8.65 -5.96 5.71
C ARG A 77 7.23 -5.42 5.84
N ILE A 78 6.24 -6.26 5.55
CA ILE A 78 4.81 -5.99 5.79
C ILE A 78 4.33 -6.98 6.85
N HIS A 79 3.74 -6.49 7.93
CA HIS A 79 3.22 -7.33 9.01
C HIS A 79 1.70 -7.54 8.93
N SER A 80 0.95 -6.52 8.52
CA SER A 80 -0.51 -6.60 8.40
C SER A 80 -1.04 -5.68 7.29
N LEU A 81 -2.19 -6.05 6.74
CA LEU A 81 -2.92 -5.30 5.72
C LEU A 81 -4.42 -5.37 6.03
N GLY A 82 -5.03 -4.23 6.32
CA GLY A 82 -6.48 -4.02 6.31
C GLY A 82 -6.87 -3.05 5.21
N ALA A 83 -8.10 -3.10 4.72
CA ALA A 83 -8.56 -2.13 3.72
C ALA A 83 -10.05 -1.82 3.84
N THR A 84 -10.41 -0.60 3.45
CA THR A 84 -11.79 -0.15 3.27
C THR A 84 -11.99 0.34 1.84
N LEU A 85 -13.22 0.17 1.38
CA LEU A 85 -13.66 0.50 0.03
C LEU A 85 -14.72 1.60 0.11
N SER A 86 -14.63 2.60 -0.75
CA SER A 86 -15.59 3.71 -0.82
C SER A 86 -15.88 4.13 -2.25
#